data_AF-A0AA86STH7-F1
#
_entry.id   AF-A0AA86STH7-F1
#
_cell.length_a   1.000
_cell.length_b   1.000
_cell.length_c   1.000
_cell.angle_alpha   90.00
_cell.angle_beta   90.00
_cell.angle_gamma   90.00
#
_symmetry.space_group_name_H-M   'P 1'
#
loop_
_entity.id
_entity.type
_entity.pdbx_description
1 polymer ?
#
loop_
_entity_poly.entity_id
_entity_poly.type
_entity_poly.pdbx_seq_one_letter_code
_entity_poly.pdbx_strand_id
1 'polypeptide(L)'
;MMEKADFVQKLYKRMQFLKFLDQFVIEPTDGSSGSSLTVSLGFGKVGSEVAHRAKGLGMNVIAHDPYAPTDRARAIGVELVSFDEVISSMDFIYLHMPLTATTSKILNDETFVKMKKGVRIINVARGGVIDEDALVRALHYGIVAQADLDVFTEEPPPKDNKLILHELVTATPHLGANTMEAQEGVTIEIAEVVVGALNAATAVNVPMVPSETIGKWEYR
;
A
#
# COMPACT_ATOMS: atom_id res chain seq x y z
N MET A 1 -27.91 8.67 14.63
CA MET A 1 -27.40 9.44 13.48
C MET A 1 -26.14 8.81 12.85
N MET A 2 -26.04 7.48 12.77
CA MET A 2 -24.82 6.75 12.37
C MET A 2 -24.94 6.06 10.99
N GLU A 3 -26.03 6.25 10.25
CA GLU A 3 -26.30 5.50 9.01
C GLU A 3 -25.78 6.16 7.72
N LYS A 4 -25.63 7.49 7.67
CA LYS A 4 -25.25 8.18 6.42
C LYS A 4 -23.75 8.16 6.14
N ALA A 5 -22.91 8.32 7.16
CA ALA A 5 -21.46 8.32 7.00
C ALA A 5 -20.94 6.94 6.59
N ASP A 6 -21.46 5.88 7.23
CA ASP A 6 -21.07 4.50 6.94
C ASP A 6 -21.54 4.05 5.54
N PHE A 7 -22.73 4.48 5.09
CA PHE A 7 -23.18 4.24 3.72
C PHE A 7 -22.32 4.95 2.67
N VAL A 8 -21.98 6.22 2.88
CA VAL A 8 -21.08 6.96 1.98
C VAL A 8 -19.70 6.32 1.96
N GLN A 9 -19.17 5.88 3.11
CA GLN A 9 -17.87 5.22 3.19
C GLN A 9 -17.88 3.84 2.52
N LYS A 10 -18.96 3.05 2.69
CA LYS A 10 -19.16 1.77 1.98
C LYS A 10 -19.31 1.94 0.47
N LEU A 11 -20.11 2.91 0.03
CA LEU A 11 -20.30 3.22 -1.38
C LEU A 11 -19.00 3.74 -2.00
N TYR A 12 -18.27 4.59 -1.28
CA TYR A 12 -16.97 5.09 -1.68
C TYR A 12 -15.95 3.95 -1.79
N LYS A 13 -15.82 3.09 -0.77
CA LYS A 13 -14.97 1.89 -0.81
C LYS A 13 -15.31 0.97 -1.97
N ARG A 14 -16.60 0.82 -2.30
CA ARG A 14 -17.05 -0.02 -3.41
C ARG A 14 -16.78 0.61 -4.77
N MET A 15 -16.97 1.92 -4.93
CA MET A 15 -16.58 2.66 -6.13
C MET A 15 -15.06 2.66 -6.34
N GLN A 16 -14.31 2.80 -5.24
CA GLN A 16 -12.85 2.71 -5.21
C GLN A 16 -12.36 1.32 -5.59
N PHE A 17 -12.98 0.26 -5.04
CA PHE A 17 -12.68 -1.11 -5.42
C PHE A 17 -13.03 -1.40 -6.89
N LEU A 18 -14.12 -0.82 -7.42
CA LEU A 18 -14.45 -0.94 -8.84
C LEU A 18 -13.44 -0.20 -9.73
N LYS A 19 -13.04 1.03 -9.38
CA LYS A 19 -11.95 1.74 -10.08
C LYS A 19 -10.61 1.00 -10.02
N PHE A 20 -10.32 0.40 -8.86
CA PHE A 20 -9.17 -0.46 -8.66
C PHE A 20 -9.29 -1.69 -9.57
N LEU A 21 -10.42 -2.40 -9.58
CA LEU A 21 -10.64 -3.56 -10.45
C LEU A 21 -10.61 -3.23 -11.94
N ASP A 22 -11.06 -2.04 -12.35
CA ASP A 22 -10.94 -1.58 -13.74
C ASP A 22 -9.48 -1.59 -14.18
N GLN A 23 -8.52 -1.33 -13.28
CA GLN A 23 -7.08 -1.44 -13.53
C GLN A 23 -6.63 -2.87 -13.87
N PHE A 24 -7.27 -3.89 -13.28
CA PHE A 24 -6.93 -5.30 -13.50
C PHE A 24 -7.41 -5.83 -14.86
N VAL A 25 -8.31 -5.08 -15.52
CA VAL A 25 -8.87 -5.42 -16.83
C VAL A 25 -8.15 -4.68 -17.97
N ILE A 26 -7.13 -3.87 -17.67
CA ILE A 26 -6.43 -3.06 -18.68
C ILE A 26 -5.30 -3.82 -19.35
N GLU A 27 -5.16 -3.61 -20.67
CA GLU A 27 -4.09 -4.17 -21.49
C GLU A 27 -2.68 -3.69 -21.06
N PRO A 28 -1.63 -4.49 -21.32
CA PRO A 28 -0.23 -4.14 -21.05
C PRO A 28 0.19 -2.80 -21.66
N THR A 29 1.18 -2.14 -21.07
CA THR A 29 1.62 -0.81 -21.54
C THR A 29 2.24 -0.84 -22.94
N ASP A 30 2.66 -2.02 -23.41
CA ASP A 30 3.28 -2.25 -24.72
C ASP A 30 2.29 -2.78 -25.79
N GLY A 31 1.00 -2.90 -25.47
CA GLY A 31 -0.03 -3.37 -26.40
C GLY A 31 0.11 -4.84 -26.80
N SER A 32 0.92 -5.62 -26.07
CA SER A 32 0.98 -7.07 -26.26
C SER A 32 -0.31 -7.74 -25.78
N SER A 33 -0.79 -8.75 -26.52
CA SER A 33 -1.92 -9.59 -26.12
C SER A 33 -1.46 -10.55 -25.01
N GLY A 34 -1.23 -10.01 -23.81
CA GLY A 34 -0.67 -10.73 -22.66
C GLY A 34 -1.24 -10.22 -21.35
N SER A 35 -1.20 -11.05 -20.32
CA SER A 35 -1.62 -10.69 -18.97
C SER A 35 -0.66 -9.68 -18.37
N SER A 36 -1.18 -8.53 -17.94
CA SER A 36 -0.40 -7.45 -17.33
C SER A 36 0.41 -7.95 -16.14
N LEU A 37 1.69 -7.54 -16.08
CA LEU A 37 2.60 -7.93 -15.00
C LEU A 37 2.33 -7.05 -13.78
N THR A 38 1.65 -7.62 -12.79
CA THR A 38 1.40 -6.97 -11.50
C THR A 38 2.52 -7.29 -10.54
N VAL A 39 3.10 -6.24 -9.97
CA VAL A 39 4.21 -6.41 -9.03
C VAL A 39 3.85 -5.92 -7.65
N SER A 40 3.99 -6.80 -6.66
CA SER A 40 3.84 -6.44 -5.26
C SER A 40 5.20 -6.11 -4.66
N LEU A 41 5.42 -4.85 -4.29
CA LEU A 41 6.50 -4.51 -3.37
C LEU A 41 6.02 -4.73 -1.94
N GLY A 42 6.58 -5.73 -1.28
CA GLY A 42 6.08 -6.28 -0.02
C GLY A 42 5.15 -7.47 -0.28
N PHE A 43 5.50 -8.62 0.31
CA PHE A 43 4.83 -9.90 0.16
C PHE A 43 4.48 -10.51 1.54
N GLY A 44 4.10 -9.64 2.48
CA GLY A 44 3.52 -10.02 3.76
C GLY A 44 2.06 -10.48 3.64
N LYS A 45 1.32 -10.45 4.76
CA LYS A 45 -0.08 -10.90 4.83
C LYS A 45 -0.95 -10.30 3.72
N VAL A 46 -0.99 -8.97 3.60
CA VAL A 46 -1.83 -8.28 2.59
C VAL A 46 -1.27 -8.45 1.17
N GLY A 47 0.03 -8.25 0.97
CA GLY A 47 0.65 -8.40 -0.36
C GLY A 47 0.41 -9.78 -0.98
N SER A 48 0.54 -10.85 -0.18
CA SER A 48 0.27 -12.22 -0.63
C SER A 48 -1.19 -12.47 -1.01
N GLU A 49 -2.14 -11.83 -0.31
CA GLU A 49 -3.58 -11.94 -0.58
C GLU A 49 -3.99 -11.18 -1.85
N VAL A 50 -3.38 -10.02 -2.10
CA VAL A 50 -3.57 -9.27 -3.35
C VAL A 50 -2.99 -10.05 -4.53
N ALA A 51 -1.77 -10.57 -4.38
CA ALA A 51 -1.13 -11.41 -5.40
C ALA A 51 -1.97 -12.66 -5.74
N HIS A 52 -2.53 -13.34 -4.73
CA HIS A 52 -3.39 -14.50 -4.94
C HIS A 52 -4.66 -14.14 -5.76
N ARG A 53 -5.29 -13.01 -5.45
CA ARG A 53 -6.47 -12.52 -6.20
C ARG A 53 -6.12 -12.11 -7.62
N ALA A 54 -5.00 -11.40 -7.82
CA ALA A 54 -4.50 -11.01 -9.13
C ALA A 54 -4.25 -12.24 -10.04
N LYS A 55 -3.67 -13.31 -9.49
CA LYS A 55 -3.53 -14.61 -10.20
C LYS A 55 -4.88 -15.19 -10.58
N GLY A 56 -5.88 -15.12 -9.70
CA GLY A 56 -7.26 -15.56 -9.98
C GLY A 56 -7.94 -14.78 -11.12
N LEU A 57 -7.48 -13.54 -11.38
CA LEU A 57 -7.92 -12.71 -12.50
C LEU A 57 -7.10 -12.95 -13.79
N GLY A 58 -6.19 -13.92 -13.80
CA GLY A 58 -5.38 -14.28 -14.96
C GLY A 58 -4.12 -13.43 -15.14
N MET A 59 -3.77 -12.58 -14.18
CA MET A 59 -2.56 -11.75 -14.27
C MET A 59 -1.28 -12.56 -14.06
N ASN A 60 -0.18 -12.08 -14.64
CA ASN A 60 1.15 -12.54 -14.24
C ASN A 60 1.61 -11.74 -13.02
N VAL A 61 2.12 -12.42 -12.00
CA VAL A 61 2.47 -11.77 -10.73
C VAL A 61 3.87 -12.17 -10.31
N ILE A 62 4.73 -11.17 -10.17
CA ILE A 62 6.03 -11.28 -9.49
C ILE A 62 5.99 -10.37 -8.26
N ALA A 63 6.89 -10.59 -7.31
CA ALA A 63 6.96 -9.76 -6.12
C ALA A 63 8.40 -9.54 -5.68
N HIS A 64 8.62 -8.47 -4.93
CA HIS A 64 9.87 -8.25 -4.21
C HIS A 64 9.56 -8.06 -2.73
N ASP A 65 10.14 -8.93 -1.91
CA ASP A 65 10.17 -8.79 -0.46
C ASP A 65 11.42 -9.51 0.06
N PRO A 66 12.40 -8.78 0.64
CA PRO A 66 13.65 -9.37 1.10
C PRO A 66 13.48 -10.29 2.32
N TYR A 67 12.31 -10.32 2.94
CA TYR A 67 12.02 -11.09 4.15
C TYR A 67 10.99 -12.21 3.91
N ALA A 68 10.37 -12.27 2.73
CA ALA A 68 9.36 -13.28 2.43
C ALA A 68 10.00 -14.66 2.12
N PRO A 69 9.48 -15.76 2.71
CA PRO A 69 9.92 -17.10 2.35
C PRO A 69 9.53 -17.45 0.91
N THR A 70 10.50 -17.88 0.10
CA THR A 70 10.29 -18.23 -1.32
C THR A 70 9.22 -19.31 -1.51
N ASP A 71 9.13 -20.29 -0.60
CA ASP A 71 8.15 -21.38 -0.70
C ASP A 71 6.70 -20.88 -0.60
N ARG A 72 6.46 -19.82 0.19
CA ARG A 72 5.13 -19.20 0.32
C ARG A 72 4.69 -18.54 -0.99
N ALA A 73 5.60 -17.85 -1.67
CA ALA A 73 5.32 -17.23 -2.96
C ALA A 73 5.08 -18.30 -4.03
N ARG A 74 5.94 -19.33 -4.08
CA ARG A 74 5.83 -20.44 -5.02
C ARG A 74 4.52 -21.20 -4.88
N ALA A 75 4.01 -21.39 -3.66
CA ALA A 75 2.74 -22.08 -3.40
C ALA A 75 1.54 -21.43 -4.09
N ILE A 76 1.60 -20.12 -4.40
CA ILE A 76 0.54 -19.41 -5.13
C ILE A 76 0.97 -19.02 -6.56
N GLY A 77 2.08 -19.58 -7.06
CA GLY A 77 2.59 -19.32 -8.41
C GLY A 77 3.08 -17.89 -8.61
N VAL A 78 3.68 -17.30 -7.57
CA VAL A 78 4.37 -16.00 -7.58
C VAL A 78 5.87 -16.23 -7.46
N GLU A 79 6.63 -15.51 -8.28
CA GLU A 79 8.09 -15.50 -8.21
C GLU A 79 8.59 -14.31 -7.38
N LEU A 80 9.51 -14.56 -6.46
CA LEU A 80 10.22 -13.48 -5.75
C LEU A 80 11.47 -13.11 -6.54
N VAL A 81 11.57 -11.84 -6.95
CA VAL A 81 12.68 -11.33 -7.75
C VAL A 81 13.35 -10.12 -7.08
N SER A 82 14.44 -9.64 -7.69
CA SER A 82 15.16 -8.45 -7.18
C SER A 82 14.35 -7.17 -7.37
N PHE A 83 14.65 -6.13 -6.59
CA PHE A 83 13.98 -4.83 -6.72
C PHE A 83 14.17 -4.20 -8.10
N ASP A 84 15.40 -4.24 -8.65
CA ASP A 84 15.69 -3.70 -9.98
C ASP A 84 14.94 -4.46 -11.09
N GLU A 85 14.80 -5.77 -10.96
CA GLU A 85 14.03 -6.61 -11.89
C GLU A 85 12.53 -6.32 -11.82
N VAL A 86 12.00 -6.12 -10.61
CA VAL A 86 10.62 -5.67 -10.40
C VAL A 86 10.35 -4.35 -11.12
N ILE A 87 11.13 -3.31 -10.82
CA ILE A 87 10.80 -1.96 -11.30
C ILE A 87 10.96 -1.82 -12.81
N SER A 88 11.83 -2.61 -13.45
CA SER A 88 12.10 -2.53 -14.89
C SER A 88 11.13 -3.32 -15.76
N SER A 89 10.37 -4.26 -15.18
CA SER A 89 9.50 -5.17 -15.95
C SER A 89 8.00 -4.85 -15.82
N MET A 90 7.60 -4.12 -14.79
CA MET A 90 6.20 -3.98 -14.38
C MET A 90 5.35 -3.06 -15.25
N ASP A 91 4.09 -3.46 -15.48
CA ASP A 91 3.03 -2.59 -16.01
C ASP A 91 2.26 -1.92 -14.85
N PHE A 92 2.14 -2.65 -13.73
CA PHE A 92 1.45 -2.23 -12.52
C PHE A 92 2.29 -2.51 -11.29
N ILE A 93 2.32 -1.56 -10.36
CA ILE A 93 2.96 -1.72 -9.06
C ILE A 93 1.97 -1.47 -7.93
N TYR A 94 1.89 -2.45 -7.04
CA TYR A 94 1.16 -2.38 -5.79
C TYR A 94 2.17 -2.31 -4.63
N LEU A 95 2.07 -1.25 -3.82
CA LEU A 95 2.94 -1.03 -2.68
C LEU A 95 2.25 -1.49 -1.40
N HIS A 96 2.88 -2.44 -0.71
CA HIS A 96 2.51 -2.88 0.63
C HIS A 96 3.76 -3.21 1.47
N MET A 97 4.69 -2.25 1.51
CA MET A 97 5.90 -2.30 2.33
C MET A 97 5.75 -1.43 3.59
N PRO A 98 6.35 -1.82 4.74
CA PRO A 98 6.50 -0.88 5.84
C PRO A 98 7.38 0.31 5.45
N LEU A 99 7.14 1.48 6.04
CA LEU A 99 8.05 2.62 5.95
C LEU A 99 9.21 2.44 6.93
N THR A 100 10.42 2.32 6.40
CA THR A 100 11.69 2.15 7.13
C THR A 100 12.75 3.07 6.51
N ALA A 101 13.94 3.12 7.09
CA ALA A 101 15.06 3.85 6.49
C ALA A 101 15.43 3.36 5.08
N THR A 102 15.20 2.06 4.78
CA THR A 102 15.53 1.46 3.49
C THR A 102 14.41 1.59 2.45
N THR A 103 13.16 1.76 2.89
CA THR A 103 12.00 1.89 2.00
C THR A 103 11.51 3.32 1.85
N SER A 104 12.01 4.24 2.67
CA SER A 104 11.76 5.68 2.56
C SER A 104 12.17 6.19 1.18
N LYS A 105 11.21 6.74 0.44
CA LYS A 105 11.41 7.27 -0.92
C LYS A 105 12.08 6.26 -1.86
N ILE A 106 11.78 4.98 -1.70
CA ILE A 106 12.29 3.92 -2.57
C ILE A 106 11.81 4.13 -4.02
N LEU A 107 10.61 4.70 -4.21
CA LEU A 107 10.18 5.25 -5.49
C LEU A 107 10.54 6.74 -5.54
N ASN A 108 11.49 7.11 -6.40
CA ASN A 108 12.05 8.44 -6.56
C ASN A 108 12.46 8.65 -8.03
N ASP A 109 13.05 9.81 -8.38
CA ASP A 109 13.41 10.09 -9.77
C ASP A 109 14.32 9.03 -10.39
N GLU A 110 15.30 8.51 -9.64
CA GLU A 110 16.24 7.50 -10.14
C GLU A 110 15.54 6.17 -10.43
N THR A 111 14.61 5.75 -9.58
CA THR A 111 13.87 4.51 -9.79
C THR A 111 12.77 4.68 -10.83
N PHE A 112 12.12 5.83 -10.92
CA PHE A 112 11.13 6.11 -11.98
C PHE A 112 11.75 6.06 -13.38
N VAL A 113 12.97 6.54 -13.56
CA VAL A 113 13.67 6.48 -14.87
C VAL A 113 13.93 5.04 -15.34
N LYS A 114 14.02 4.08 -14.41
CA LYS A 114 14.20 2.66 -14.73
C LYS A 114 12.90 1.94 -15.09
N MET A 115 11.74 2.56 -14.86
CA MET A 115 10.44 1.91 -15.07
C MET A 115 10.01 1.92 -16.53
N LYS A 116 9.13 0.98 -16.90
CA LYS A 116 8.40 1.03 -18.16
C LYS A 116 7.61 2.35 -18.22
N LYS A 117 7.67 3.01 -19.37
CA LYS A 117 6.84 4.18 -19.63
C LYS A 117 5.37 3.77 -19.64
N GLY A 118 4.54 4.54 -18.94
CA GLY A 118 3.12 4.27 -18.79
C GLY A 118 2.78 3.34 -17.62
N VAL A 119 3.71 3.07 -16.70
CA VAL A 119 3.45 2.27 -15.50
C VAL A 119 2.33 2.88 -14.65
N ARG A 120 1.56 2.03 -13.97
CA ARG A 120 0.50 2.47 -13.05
C ARG A 120 0.83 2.08 -11.62
N ILE A 121 0.59 3.00 -10.68
CA ILE A 121 1.02 2.87 -9.29
C ILE A 121 -0.17 2.82 -8.36
N ILE A 122 -0.13 1.93 -7.38
CA ILE A 122 -1.10 1.85 -6.30
C ILE A 122 -0.36 1.85 -4.98
N ASN A 123 -0.60 2.86 -4.14
CA ASN A 123 -0.02 2.94 -2.81
C ASN A 123 -1.11 2.96 -1.73
N VAL A 124 -1.19 1.86 -0.99
CA VAL A 124 -2.05 1.71 0.20
C VAL A 124 -1.21 1.38 1.45
N ALA A 125 0.10 1.59 1.37
CA ALA A 125 1.04 1.25 2.44
C ALA A 125 1.29 2.45 3.36
N ARG A 126 2.19 3.34 2.96
CA ARG A 126 2.56 4.60 3.63
C ARG A 126 2.96 5.61 2.56
N GLY A 127 2.63 6.89 2.72
CA GLY A 127 2.98 7.89 1.70
C GLY A 127 4.49 8.01 1.47
N GLY A 128 5.27 8.06 2.56
CA GLY A 128 6.72 8.28 2.51
C GLY A 128 7.57 7.19 1.84
N VAL A 129 6.98 6.10 1.33
CA VAL A 129 7.71 5.14 0.47
C VAL A 129 7.90 5.68 -0.96
N ILE A 130 7.12 6.68 -1.34
CA ILE A 130 7.24 7.41 -2.61
C ILE A 130 7.73 8.82 -2.29
N ASP A 131 8.69 9.32 -3.06
CA ASP A 131 8.94 10.77 -3.14
C ASP A 131 7.80 11.42 -3.94
N GLU A 132 6.88 12.11 -3.25
CA GLU A 132 5.68 12.70 -3.85
C GLU A 132 5.99 13.71 -4.96
N ASP A 133 7.04 14.52 -4.81
CA ASP A 133 7.44 15.47 -5.86
C ASP A 133 8.03 14.74 -7.08
N ALA A 134 8.76 13.63 -6.87
CA ALA A 134 9.21 12.78 -7.97
C ALA A 134 8.04 12.12 -8.69
N LEU A 135 7.00 11.68 -7.96
CA LEU A 135 5.80 11.13 -8.56
C LEU A 135 5.07 12.16 -9.43
N VAL A 136 4.94 13.40 -8.96
CA VAL A 136 4.36 14.50 -9.78
C VAL A 136 5.14 14.68 -11.08
N ARG A 137 6.48 14.67 -11.03
CA ARG A 137 7.31 14.76 -12.23
C ARG A 137 7.12 13.54 -13.15
N ALA A 138 7.10 12.34 -12.59
CA ALA A 138 6.94 11.11 -13.34
C ALA A 138 5.58 11.03 -14.07
N LEU A 139 4.52 11.53 -13.43
CA LEU A 139 3.20 11.72 -14.03
C LEU A 139 3.26 12.74 -15.18
N HIS A 140 3.86 13.91 -14.95
CA HIS A 140 4.00 14.96 -15.96
C HIS A 140 4.76 14.48 -17.21
N TYR A 141 5.81 13.68 -17.05
CA TYR A 141 6.58 13.11 -18.17
C TYR A 141 5.96 11.85 -18.79
N GLY A 142 4.82 11.39 -18.27
CA GLY A 142 4.14 10.19 -18.74
C GLY A 142 4.93 8.90 -18.49
N ILE A 143 5.90 8.92 -17.56
CA ILE A 143 6.53 7.69 -17.05
C ILE A 143 5.47 6.91 -16.27
N VAL A 144 4.74 7.60 -15.39
CA VAL A 144 3.59 7.06 -14.70
C VAL A 144 2.32 7.50 -15.44
N ALA A 145 1.50 6.54 -15.87
CA ALA A 145 0.23 6.85 -16.55
C ALA A 145 -0.88 7.19 -15.57
N GLN A 146 -0.84 6.62 -14.36
CA GLN A 146 -1.83 6.84 -13.30
C GLN A 146 -1.25 6.47 -11.93
N ALA A 147 -1.67 7.17 -10.88
CA ALA A 147 -1.39 6.76 -9.51
C ALA A 147 -2.67 6.77 -8.64
N ASP A 148 -2.90 5.69 -7.91
CA ASP A 148 -3.99 5.56 -6.95
C ASP A 148 -3.40 5.53 -5.53
N LEU A 149 -3.75 6.52 -4.70
CA LEU A 149 -3.07 6.80 -3.42
C LEU A 149 -4.09 6.86 -2.27
N ASP A 150 -3.93 6.01 -1.27
CA ASP A 150 -4.72 6.05 -0.01
C ASP A 150 -3.96 6.73 1.13
N VAL A 151 -2.66 6.96 0.94
CA VAL A 151 -1.71 7.37 1.98
C VAL A 151 -0.81 8.48 1.46
N PHE A 152 -0.44 9.40 2.34
CA PHE A 152 0.38 10.57 2.04
C PHE A 152 1.46 10.76 3.09
N THR A 153 2.49 11.55 2.77
CA THR A 153 3.60 11.82 3.68
C THR A 153 3.14 12.66 4.87
N GLU A 154 2.23 13.60 4.60
CA GLU A 154 1.50 14.37 5.59
C GLU A 154 0.01 14.00 5.53
N GLU A 155 -0.56 13.64 6.68
CA GLU A 155 -1.97 13.26 6.80
C GLU A 155 -2.65 14.06 7.94
N PRO A 156 -3.72 14.84 7.65
CA PRO A 156 -4.35 15.03 6.35
C PRO A 156 -3.49 15.86 5.38
N PRO A 157 -3.52 15.57 4.07
CA PRO A 157 -2.75 16.35 3.10
C PRO A 157 -3.20 17.81 3.05
N PRO A 158 -2.27 18.76 2.78
CA PRO A 158 -2.62 20.16 2.62
C PRO A 158 -3.52 20.37 1.39
N LYS A 159 -4.34 21.43 1.41
CA LYS A 159 -5.36 21.70 0.38
C LYS A 159 -4.77 21.91 -1.02
N ASP A 160 -3.53 22.36 -1.10
CA ASP A 160 -2.76 22.61 -2.31
C ASP A 160 -1.81 21.45 -2.67
N ASN A 161 -2.00 20.27 -2.07
CA ASN A 161 -1.23 19.09 -2.41
C ASN A 161 -1.35 18.76 -3.91
N LYS A 162 -0.21 18.77 -4.61
CA LYS A 162 -0.14 18.60 -6.06
C LYS A 162 -0.67 17.24 -6.53
N LEU A 163 -0.47 16.17 -5.76
CA LEU A 163 -0.95 14.84 -6.12
C LEU A 163 -2.47 14.76 -6.02
N ILE A 164 -3.08 15.31 -4.97
CA ILE A 164 -4.55 15.35 -4.85
C ILE A 164 -5.21 16.11 -6.00
N LEU A 165 -4.57 17.17 -6.46
CA LEU A 165 -5.08 18.02 -7.53
C LEU A 165 -4.74 17.51 -8.93
N HIS A 166 -3.93 16.46 -9.05
CA HIS A 166 -3.46 15.94 -10.34
C HIS A 166 -4.54 15.09 -11.01
N GLU A 167 -4.83 15.33 -12.29
CA GLU A 167 -5.91 14.65 -13.02
C GLU A 167 -5.70 13.13 -13.20
N LEU A 168 -4.44 12.70 -13.26
CA LEU A 168 -4.03 11.29 -13.35
C LEU A 168 -3.88 10.61 -11.97
N VAL A 169 -4.34 11.25 -10.89
CA VAL A 169 -4.27 10.70 -9.53
C VAL A 169 -5.67 10.45 -8.98
N THR A 170 -5.92 9.24 -8.49
CA THR A 170 -7.08 8.95 -7.65
C THR A 170 -6.63 8.93 -6.19
N ALA A 171 -7.07 9.90 -5.40
CA ALA A 171 -6.76 9.96 -3.97
C ALA A 171 -7.92 9.43 -3.11
N THR A 172 -7.58 8.72 -2.03
CA THR A 172 -8.50 8.35 -0.95
C THR A 172 -8.00 8.74 0.43
N PRO A 173 -8.92 8.96 1.39
CA PRO A 173 -8.54 9.26 2.75
C PRO A 173 -8.25 7.98 3.56
N HIS A 174 -7.00 7.52 3.66
CA HIS A 174 -6.50 6.40 4.49
C HIS A 174 -7.58 5.42 5.01
N LEU A 175 -8.19 4.67 4.09
CA LEU A 175 -9.36 3.84 4.31
C LEU A 175 -9.05 2.35 4.52
N GLY A 176 -7.82 1.91 4.27
CA GLY A 176 -7.44 0.50 4.23
C GLY A 176 -7.90 -0.36 5.42
N ALA A 177 -7.90 0.19 6.64
CA ALA A 177 -8.31 -0.51 7.86
C ALA A 177 -9.74 -0.19 8.35
N ASN A 178 -10.51 0.63 7.63
CA ASN A 178 -11.81 1.14 8.11
C ASN A 178 -13.00 0.20 7.82
N THR A 179 -12.80 -1.12 7.68
CA THR A 179 -13.92 -2.07 7.52
C THR A 179 -14.39 -2.55 8.89
N MET A 180 -15.67 -2.92 9.02
CA MET A 180 -16.21 -3.39 10.31
C MET A 180 -15.44 -4.61 10.81
N GLU A 181 -15.12 -5.53 9.91
CA GLU A 181 -14.42 -6.77 10.19
C GLU A 181 -12.97 -6.50 10.63
N ALA A 182 -12.28 -5.52 10.02
CA ALA A 182 -10.93 -5.14 10.43
C ALA A 182 -10.93 -4.43 11.79
N GLN A 183 -11.89 -3.53 12.02
CA GLN A 183 -12.05 -2.83 13.29
C GLN A 183 -12.40 -3.79 14.43
N GLU A 184 -13.28 -4.75 14.19
CA GLU A 184 -13.63 -5.80 15.17
C GLU A 184 -12.41 -6.67 15.50
N GLY A 185 -11.68 -7.14 14.49
CA GLY A 185 -10.45 -7.92 14.70
C GLY A 185 -9.40 -7.15 15.51
N VAL A 186 -9.13 -5.89 15.15
CA VAL A 186 -8.19 -5.02 15.88
C VAL A 186 -8.69 -4.75 17.31
N THR A 187 -9.99 -4.57 17.51
CA THR A 187 -10.57 -4.34 18.84
C THR A 187 -10.33 -5.53 19.76
N ILE A 188 -10.54 -6.76 19.25
CA ILE A 188 -10.27 -7.99 20.01
C ILE A 188 -8.78 -8.10 20.34
N GLU A 189 -7.90 -7.89 19.36
CA GLU A 189 -6.45 -7.96 19.54
C GLU A 189 -5.95 -6.95 20.60
N ILE A 190 -6.45 -5.71 20.56
CA ILE A 190 -6.12 -4.70 21.57
C ILE A 190 -6.62 -5.13 22.95
N ALA A 191 -7.84 -5.64 23.06
CA ALA A 191 -8.39 -6.10 24.33
C ALA A 191 -7.53 -7.24 24.93
N GLU A 192 -7.10 -8.18 24.10
CA GLU A 192 -6.20 -9.27 24.52
C GLU A 192 -4.82 -8.74 24.95
N VAL A 193 -4.25 -7.78 24.24
CA VAL A 193 -2.98 -7.13 24.61
C VAL A 193 -3.10 -6.41 25.95
N VAL A 194 -4.20 -5.69 26.18
CA VAL A 194 -4.45 -4.99 27.45
C VAL A 194 -4.62 -5.97 28.60
N VAL A 195 -5.44 -7.02 28.43
CA VAL A 195 -5.61 -8.08 29.44
C VAL A 195 -4.28 -8.78 29.72
N GLY A 196 -3.50 -9.06 28.67
CA GLY A 196 -2.16 -9.63 28.79
C GLY A 196 -1.22 -8.72 29.59
N ALA A 197 -1.18 -7.42 29.28
CA ALA A 197 -0.37 -6.43 29.98
C ALA A 197 -0.77 -6.20 31.44
N LEU A 198 -2.06 -6.36 31.77
CA LEU A 198 -2.54 -6.25 33.15
C LEU A 198 -2.23 -7.51 33.97
N ASN A 199 -2.11 -8.67 33.32
CA ASN A 199 -1.81 -9.95 33.96
C ASN A 199 -0.32 -10.36 33.88
N ALA A 200 0.48 -9.69 33.06
CA ALA A 200 1.91 -9.95 32.88
C ALA A 200 2.74 -8.68 33.18
N ALA A 201 4.01 -8.86 33.57
CA ALA A 201 4.90 -7.73 33.87
C ALA A 201 5.36 -6.94 32.62
N THR A 202 5.02 -7.39 31.40
CA THR A 202 5.39 -6.74 30.14
C THR A 202 4.28 -6.83 29.09
N ALA A 203 4.13 -5.77 28.30
CA ALA A 203 3.16 -5.67 27.22
C ALA A 203 3.84 -5.88 25.86
N VAL A 204 3.33 -6.81 25.05
CA VAL A 204 3.94 -7.26 23.78
C VAL A 204 3.86 -6.22 22.63
N ASN A 205 3.00 -5.21 22.75
CA ASN A 205 2.75 -4.23 21.68
C ASN A 205 3.01 -2.77 22.11
N VAL A 206 3.77 -2.56 23.18
CA VAL A 206 4.16 -1.21 23.60
C VAL A 206 5.47 -0.84 22.90
N PRO A 207 5.50 0.23 22.07
CA PRO A 207 6.78 0.75 21.57
C PRO A 207 7.67 1.12 22.76
N MET A 208 8.99 0.89 22.66
CA MET A 208 9.90 1.19 23.76
C MET A 208 9.76 2.65 24.18
N VAL A 209 9.20 2.89 25.36
CA VAL A 209 8.95 4.22 25.89
C VAL A 209 10.26 4.75 26.51
N PRO A 210 10.82 5.87 26.03
CA PRO A 210 11.98 6.50 26.68
C PRO A 210 11.65 6.82 28.14
N SER A 211 12.58 6.57 29.06
CA SER A 211 12.40 6.75 30.50
C SER A 211 11.90 8.14 30.90
N GLU A 212 12.23 9.17 30.11
CA GLU A 212 11.73 10.56 30.29
C GLU A 212 10.21 10.71 30.13
N THR A 213 9.55 9.79 29.43
CA THR A 213 8.10 9.82 29.18
C THR A 213 7.30 9.16 30.31
N ILE A 214 7.92 8.22 31.03
CA ILE A 214 7.29 7.48 32.13
C ILE A 214 7.01 8.40 33.33
N GLY A 215 7.85 9.42 33.55
CA GLY A 215 7.72 10.36 34.67
C GLY A 215 6.60 11.41 34.57
N LYS A 216 5.82 11.45 33.47
CA LYS A 216 4.74 12.44 33.28
C LYS A 216 3.33 11.91 33.56
N TRP A 217 3.18 10.63 33.89
CA TRP A 217 1.89 10.01 34.21
C TRP A 217 1.57 10.08 35.70
N GLU A 218 1.69 11.26 36.31
CA GLU A 218 1.02 11.52 37.58
C GLU A 218 -0.47 11.75 37.27
N TYR A 219 -1.31 10.85 37.78
CA TYR A 219 -2.77 10.92 37.71
C TYR A 219 -3.25 12.34 38.06
N ARG A 220 -3.91 12.99 37.10
CA ARG A 220 -4.79 14.15 37.32
C ARG A 220 -6.20 13.77 36.94
#